data_AF-A0A2J8A8U8-F1
#
_entry.id   AF-A0A2J8A8U8-F1
#
_cell.length_a   1.000
_cell.length_b   1.000
_cell.length_c   1.000
_cell.angle_alpha   90.00
_cell.angle_beta   90.00
_cell.angle_gamma   90.00
#
_symmetry.space_group_name_H-M   'P 1'
#
loop_
_entity.id
_entity.type
_entity.pdbx_description
1 polymer ?
#
loop_
_entity_poly.entity_id
_entity_poly.type
_entity_poly.pdbx_seq_one_letter_code
_entity_poly.pdbx_strand_id
1 'polypeptide(L)'
;MRAVNAARGSGFSGNVTGDHDIDRCLEVQEAIWAETFKYMADNKVMFEGILLKPAMVTPGAECPNKATPTKVADYTLKMLRRRVPPAVPGIMFLSGGQSELESTLNLNAMNQSPNPWHVSFSYARALQNSVLKTWQGKPENYDAAQQALLKRAKANSDAQKGAYDPSNESKEAGKGMYEKGYVY
;
A
#
# COMPACT_ATOMS: atom_id res chain seq x y z
N MET A 1 15.83 6.77 -11.97
CA MET A 1 14.41 6.66 -11.58
C MET A 1 14.23 7.33 -10.22
N ARG A 2 13.34 8.32 -10.07
CA ARG A 2 13.04 8.97 -8.78
C ARG A 2 11.63 8.56 -8.32
N ALA A 3 11.49 8.14 -7.08
CA ALA A 3 10.19 7.82 -6.49
C ALA A 3 9.50 9.11 -6.02
N VAL A 4 8.26 9.34 -6.45
CA VAL A 4 7.45 10.47 -6.01
C VAL A 4 6.59 10.01 -4.82
N ASN A 5 6.84 10.61 -3.66
CA ASN A 5 6.07 10.39 -2.44
C ASN A 5 5.16 11.61 -2.20
N ALA A 6 3.85 11.46 -2.39
CA ALA A 6 2.88 12.50 -2.01
C ALA A 6 2.60 12.56 -0.49
N ALA A 7 3.27 11.73 0.31
CA ALA A 7 3.01 11.58 1.75
C ALA A 7 3.86 12.49 2.68
N ARG A 8 4.52 13.54 2.16
CA ARG A 8 5.46 14.38 2.95
C ARG A 8 5.08 15.87 3.00
N GLY A 9 3.82 16.16 3.28
CA GLY A 9 3.37 17.46 3.77
C GLY A 9 3.02 17.37 5.26
N SER A 10 3.56 18.28 6.07
CA SER A 10 3.35 18.43 7.51
C SER A 10 1.93 18.07 7.97
N GLY A 11 1.78 16.96 8.69
CA GLY A 11 0.53 16.52 9.34
C GLY A 11 -0.30 15.46 8.62
N PHE A 12 0.02 15.09 7.37
CA PHE A 12 -0.74 14.08 6.61
C PHE A 12 0.08 12.80 6.36
N SER A 13 0.55 12.15 7.43
CA SER A 13 1.17 10.83 7.32
C SER A 13 0.11 9.72 7.20
N GLY A 14 -0.51 9.64 6.03
CA GLY A 14 -1.29 8.47 5.60
C GLY A 14 -2.79 8.53 5.92
N ASN A 15 -3.56 8.04 4.95
CA ASN A 15 -5.02 7.81 4.94
C ASN A 15 -5.55 6.88 6.06
N VAL A 16 -4.89 6.79 7.21
CA VAL A 16 -5.12 5.74 8.19
C VAL A 16 -5.68 6.30 9.50
N THR A 17 -5.50 7.58 9.81
CA THR A 17 -6.02 8.16 11.06
C THR A 17 -7.44 8.70 10.89
N GLY A 18 -8.28 8.54 11.92
CA GLY A 18 -9.65 9.04 11.96
C GLY A 18 -10.71 7.99 11.58
N ASP A 19 -11.96 8.44 11.56
CA ASP A 19 -13.19 7.64 11.41
C ASP A 19 -13.86 7.77 10.03
N HIS A 20 -13.21 8.51 9.11
CA HIS A 20 -13.71 8.75 7.76
C HIS A 20 -13.96 7.46 6.97
N ASP A 21 -14.99 7.48 6.13
CA ASP A 21 -15.30 6.38 5.21
C ASP A 21 -14.38 6.37 3.97
N ILE A 22 -14.54 5.32 3.17
CA ILE A 22 -13.73 5.12 1.96
C ILE A 22 -14.06 6.14 0.85
N ASP A 23 -15.27 6.69 0.82
CA ASP A 23 -15.69 7.71 -0.15
C ASP A 23 -14.98 9.03 0.13
N ARG A 24 -14.88 9.42 1.41
CA ARG A 24 -14.09 10.58 1.82
C ARG A 24 -12.60 10.41 1.51
N CYS A 25 -12.06 9.20 1.73
CA CYS A 25 -10.68 8.91 1.35
C CYS A 25 -10.44 9.06 -0.16
N LEU A 26 -11.38 8.57 -0.98
CA LEU A 26 -11.33 8.70 -2.44
C LEU A 26 -11.31 10.18 -2.87
N GLU A 27 -12.24 10.98 -2.34
CA GLU A 27 -12.37 12.41 -2.66
C GLU A 27 -11.07 13.17 -2.38
N VAL A 28 -10.51 12.99 -1.18
CA VAL A 28 -9.28 13.67 -0.76
C VAL A 28 -8.09 13.23 -1.61
N GLN A 29 -7.93 11.93 -1.86
CA GLN A 29 -6.85 11.43 -2.70
C GLN A 29 -6.95 11.91 -4.15
N GLU A 30 -8.17 11.99 -4.69
CA GLU A 30 -8.36 12.51 -6.04
C GLU A 30 -7.90 13.96 -6.17
N ALA A 31 -8.21 14.81 -5.19
CA ALA A 31 -7.75 16.20 -5.17
C ALA A 31 -6.22 16.31 -5.05
N ILE A 32 -5.61 15.53 -4.15
CA ILE A 32 -4.16 15.51 -3.95
C ILE A 32 -3.43 15.08 -5.23
N TRP A 33 -3.88 14.00 -5.87
CA TRP A 33 -3.21 13.51 -7.08
C TRP A 33 -3.44 14.40 -8.28
N ALA A 34 -4.60 15.06 -8.40
CA ALA A 34 -4.83 16.06 -9.44
C ALA A 34 -3.78 17.21 -9.36
N GLU A 35 -3.62 17.81 -8.18
CA GLU A 35 -2.64 18.87 -7.96
C GLU A 35 -1.21 18.35 -8.16
N THR A 36 -0.88 17.18 -7.61
CA THR A 36 0.47 16.60 -7.73
C THR A 36 0.87 16.41 -9.20
N PHE A 37 0.01 15.80 -10.03
CA PHE A 37 0.32 15.61 -11.45
C PHE A 37 0.33 16.92 -12.23
N LYS A 38 -0.52 17.91 -11.86
CA LYS A 38 -0.43 19.27 -12.41
C LYS A 38 0.94 19.88 -12.13
N TYR A 39 1.40 19.91 -10.88
CA TYR A 39 2.71 20.49 -10.54
C TYR A 39 3.87 19.74 -11.21
N MET A 40 3.79 18.41 -11.32
CA MET A 40 4.82 17.64 -12.05
C MET A 40 4.84 17.99 -13.55
N ALA A 41 3.68 18.18 -14.18
CA ALA A 41 3.60 18.62 -15.58
C ALA A 41 4.16 20.04 -15.76
N ASP A 42 3.77 20.98 -14.90
CA ASP A 42 4.24 22.38 -14.92
C ASP A 42 5.78 22.46 -14.78
N ASN A 43 6.37 21.51 -14.03
CA ASN A 43 7.82 21.38 -13.84
C ASN A 43 8.50 20.42 -14.84
N LYS A 44 7.80 20.03 -15.91
CA LYS A 44 8.34 19.21 -17.01
C LYS A 44 8.93 17.87 -16.54
N VAL A 45 8.34 17.26 -15.52
CA VAL A 45 8.73 15.92 -15.05
C VAL A 45 8.38 14.91 -16.14
N MET A 46 9.36 14.10 -16.53
CA MET A 46 9.16 12.98 -17.46
C MET A 46 8.47 11.81 -16.75
N PHE A 47 7.20 11.57 -17.05
CA PHE A 47 6.37 10.57 -16.34
C PHE A 47 6.83 9.13 -16.57
N GLU A 48 7.45 8.85 -17.71
CA GLU A 48 8.09 7.57 -18.03
C GLU A 48 9.26 7.26 -17.09
N GLY A 49 9.85 8.29 -16.46
CA GLY A 49 11.01 8.20 -15.59
C GLY A 49 10.70 8.13 -14.09
N ILE A 50 9.42 8.16 -13.69
CA ILE A 50 9.00 8.15 -12.28
C ILE A 50 8.37 6.83 -11.86
N LEU A 51 8.36 6.59 -10.55
CA LEU A 51 7.46 5.63 -9.93
C LEU A 51 6.57 6.38 -8.94
N LEU A 52 5.31 5.99 -8.87
CA LEU A 52 4.39 6.52 -7.87
C LEU A 52 4.40 5.63 -6.63
N LYS A 53 4.47 6.21 -5.44
CA LYS A 53 4.26 5.51 -4.18
C LYS A 53 3.03 6.06 -3.44
N PRO A 54 1.81 5.70 -3.89
CA PRO A 54 0.58 6.13 -3.22
C PRO A 54 0.24 5.24 -2.03
N ALA A 55 -0.63 5.76 -1.16
CA ALA A 55 -1.41 4.95 -0.25
C ALA A 55 -2.62 4.36 -1.00
N MET A 56 -3.13 3.21 -0.54
CA MET A 56 -4.40 2.68 -1.03
C MET A 56 -5.56 3.57 -0.55
N VAL A 57 -6.70 3.51 -1.24
CA VAL A 57 -7.95 4.15 -0.82
C VAL A 57 -8.66 3.22 0.16
N THR A 58 -8.64 3.57 1.45
CA THR A 58 -9.18 2.77 2.55
C THR A 58 -10.01 3.66 3.48
N PRO A 59 -10.98 3.10 4.24
CA PRO A 59 -11.54 3.79 5.39
C PRO A 59 -10.43 4.11 6.42
N GLY A 60 -10.69 5.08 7.29
CA GLY A 60 -9.82 5.37 8.43
C GLY A 60 -9.73 4.17 9.39
N ALA A 61 -8.65 4.09 10.17
CA ALA A 61 -8.42 2.99 11.12
C ALA A 61 -9.48 2.94 12.23
N GLU A 62 -10.06 4.09 12.59
CA GLU A 62 -11.15 4.19 13.58
C GLU A 62 -12.54 4.10 12.92
N CYS A 63 -12.61 3.97 11.60
CA CYS A 63 -13.89 3.79 10.90
C CYS A 63 -14.52 2.46 11.33
N PRO A 64 -15.79 2.45 11.77
CA PRO A 64 -16.49 1.24 12.21
C PRO A 64 -16.71 0.27 11.04
N ASN A 65 -16.85 0.81 9.82
CA ASN A 65 -17.09 0.03 8.61
C ASN A 65 -15.77 -0.26 7.90
N LYS A 66 -15.25 -1.48 8.07
CA LYS A 66 -14.08 -1.95 7.32
C LYS A 66 -14.45 -2.27 5.88
N ALA A 67 -13.54 -1.97 4.95
CA ALA A 67 -13.70 -2.29 3.54
C ALA A 67 -13.12 -3.68 3.24
N THR A 68 -13.76 -4.40 2.32
CA THR A 68 -13.21 -5.65 1.77
C THR A 68 -12.06 -5.34 0.82
N PRO A 69 -11.15 -6.31 0.57
CA PRO A 69 -10.07 -6.11 -0.39
C PRO A 69 -10.52 -5.72 -1.80
N THR A 70 -11.61 -6.32 -2.28
CA THR A 70 -12.23 -5.94 -3.56
C THR A 70 -12.68 -4.49 -3.57
N LYS A 71 -13.34 -4.02 -2.50
CA LYS A 71 -13.81 -2.63 -2.40
C LYS A 71 -12.63 -1.64 -2.37
N VAL A 72 -11.56 -1.97 -1.62
CA VAL A 72 -10.32 -1.18 -1.60
C VAL A 72 -9.69 -1.14 -3.00
N ALA A 73 -9.62 -2.27 -3.69
CA ALA A 73 -9.09 -2.36 -5.04
C ALA A 73 -9.90 -1.50 -6.02
N ASP A 74 -11.22 -1.62 -6.03
CA ASP A 74 -12.10 -0.85 -6.92
C ASP A 74 -11.91 0.66 -6.74
N TYR A 75 -11.89 1.12 -5.49
CA TYR A 75 -11.74 2.54 -5.17
C TYR A 75 -10.35 3.06 -5.52
N THR A 76 -9.33 2.27 -5.21
CA THR A 76 -7.94 2.64 -5.48
C THR A 76 -7.68 2.71 -6.98
N LEU A 77 -8.11 1.70 -7.75
CA LEU A 77 -7.93 1.70 -9.20
C LEU A 77 -8.78 2.77 -9.89
N LYS A 78 -9.98 3.08 -9.37
CA LYS A 78 -10.81 4.20 -9.84
C LYS A 78 -10.08 5.54 -9.66
N MET A 79 -9.47 5.77 -8.49
CA MET A 79 -8.66 6.96 -8.23
C MET A 79 -7.49 7.06 -9.23
N LEU A 80 -6.72 5.97 -9.39
CA LEU A 80 -5.59 5.95 -10.31
C LEU A 80 -6.01 6.26 -11.75
N ARG A 81 -7.08 5.61 -12.26
CA ARG A 81 -7.64 5.85 -13.61
C ARG A 81 -8.10 7.29 -13.83
N ARG A 82 -8.52 7.99 -12.79
CA ARG A 82 -8.95 9.38 -12.88
C ARG A 82 -7.80 10.39 -12.82
N ARG A 83 -6.68 10.05 -12.19
CA ARG A 83 -5.66 11.04 -11.79
C ARG A 83 -4.24 10.73 -12.24
N VAL A 84 -3.93 9.49 -12.60
CA VAL A 84 -2.57 9.07 -12.95
C VAL A 84 -2.50 8.81 -14.46
N PRO A 85 -1.57 9.45 -15.20
CA PRO A 85 -1.37 9.15 -16.61
C PRO A 85 -0.82 7.72 -16.83
N PRO A 86 -1.23 7.01 -17.91
CA PRO A 86 -0.65 5.72 -18.29
C PRO A 86 0.86 5.74 -18.59
N ALA A 87 1.44 6.93 -18.85
CA ALA A 87 2.88 7.09 -19.07
C ALA A 87 3.73 6.75 -17.84
N VAL A 88 3.14 6.76 -16.64
CA VAL A 88 3.83 6.29 -15.42
C VAL A 88 4.06 4.77 -15.56
N PRO A 89 5.28 4.24 -15.44
CA PRO A 89 5.51 2.81 -15.63
C PRO A 89 4.99 1.94 -14.48
N GLY A 90 4.93 2.48 -13.25
CA GLY A 90 4.56 1.66 -12.10
C GLY A 90 4.08 2.41 -10.86
N ILE A 91 3.20 1.72 -10.13
CA ILE A 91 2.57 2.15 -8.89
C ILE A 91 3.02 1.19 -7.77
N MET A 92 3.82 1.70 -6.84
CA MET A 92 4.46 0.94 -5.76
C MET A 92 3.82 1.31 -4.42
N PHE A 93 2.71 0.64 -4.08
CA PHE A 93 1.92 1.02 -2.90
C PHE A 93 2.72 0.97 -1.61
N LEU A 94 2.51 1.96 -0.73
CA LEU A 94 2.90 1.86 0.68
C LEU A 94 1.84 1.06 1.44
N SER A 95 2.26 0.32 2.48
CA SER A 95 1.33 -0.48 3.30
C SER A 95 0.54 0.35 4.32
N GLY A 96 1.05 1.52 4.70
CA GLY A 96 0.43 2.34 5.75
C GLY A 96 0.37 1.56 7.06
N GLY A 97 -0.77 1.62 7.76
CA GLY A 97 -1.04 0.88 9.01
C GLY A 97 -1.81 -0.44 8.81
N GLN A 98 -2.03 -0.87 7.57
CA GLN A 98 -2.65 -2.16 7.25
C GLN A 98 -1.81 -3.30 7.81
N SER A 99 -2.42 -4.45 8.09
CA SER A 99 -1.67 -5.67 8.47
C SER A 99 -0.84 -6.23 7.29
N GLU A 100 0.04 -7.20 7.58
CA GLU A 100 0.81 -7.88 6.52
C GLU A 100 -0.12 -8.61 5.53
N LEU A 101 -1.14 -9.30 6.04
CA LEU A 101 -2.12 -10.00 5.23
C LEU A 101 -3.04 -9.05 4.47
N GLU A 102 -3.57 -8.02 5.14
CA GLU A 102 -4.47 -7.04 4.51
C GLU A 102 -3.80 -6.32 3.34
N SER A 103 -2.55 -5.88 3.51
CA SER A 103 -1.77 -5.27 2.44
C SER A 103 -1.62 -6.21 1.24
N THR A 104 -1.34 -7.48 1.51
CA THR A 104 -1.19 -8.53 0.48
C THR A 104 -2.50 -8.78 -0.27
N LEU A 105 -3.62 -8.91 0.45
CA LEU A 105 -4.95 -9.14 -0.13
C LEU A 105 -5.42 -7.97 -0.99
N ASN A 106 -5.21 -6.74 -0.52
CA ASN A 106 -5.59 -5.54 -1.26
C ASN A 106 -4.77 -5.42 -2.56
N LEU A 107 -3.46 -5.67 -2.49
CA LEU A 107 -2.60 -5.70 -3.67
C LEU A 107 -3.03 -6.80 -4.66
N ASN A 108 -3.36 -7.99 -4.13
CA ASN A 108 -3.82 -9.11 -4.94
C ASN A 108 -5.10 -8.75 -5.70
N ALA A 109 -6.10 -8.21 -5.00
CA ALA A 109 -7.37 -7.82 -5.60
C ALA A 109 -7.18 -6.76 -6.70
N MET A 110 -6.26 -5.80 -6.53
CA MET A 110 -5.97 -4.81 -7.58
C MET A 110 -5.38 -5.44 -8.86
N ASN A 111 -4.56 -6.48 -8.71
CA ASN A 111 -3.92 -7.17 -9.84
C ASN A 111 -4.78 -8.26 -10.49
N GLN A 112 -6.00 -8.51 -9.97
CA GLN A 112 -6.99 -9.37 -10.61
C GLN A 112 -7.81 -8.67 -11.70
N SER A 113 -7.50 -7.39 -11.98
CA SER A 113 -8.05 -6.64 -13.10
C SER A 113 -6.93 -6.06 -13.98
N PRO A 114 -7.17 -5.84 -15.28
CA PRO A 114 -6.19 -5.18 -16.15
C PRO A 114 -5.88 -3.76 -15.67
N ASN A 115 -4.58 -3.45 -15.66
CA ASN A 115 -4.06 -2.13 -15.30
C ASN A 115 -3.10 -1.63 -16.38
N PRO A 116 -3.15 -0.34 -16.74
CA PRO A 116 -2.17 0.25 -17.66
C PRO A 116 -0.80 0.47 -16.99
N TRP A 117 -0.73 0.36 -15.66
CA TRP A 117 0.51 0.48 -14.87
C TRP A 117 0.93 -0.88 -14.31
N HIS A 118 2.23 -1.05 -14.05
CA HIS A 118 2.70 -2.13 -13.18
C HIS A 118 2.31 -1.83 -11.72
N VAL A 119 1.31 -2.53 -11.19
CA VAL A 119 0.82 -2.36 -9.81
C VAL A 119 1.52 -3.33 -8.87
N SER A 120 2.35 -2.79 -7.98
CA SER A 120 3.22 -3.56 -7.08
C SER A 120 3.35 -2.86 -5.71
N PHE A 121 4.34 -3.27 -4.91
CA PHE A 121 4.49 -2.88 -3.51
C PHE A 121 5.83 -2.18 -3.23
N SER A 122 5.80 -1.22 -2.30
CA SER A 122 6.96 -0.65 -1.62
C SER A 122 6.70 -0.65 -0.12
N TYR A 123 6.66 -1.86 0.45
CA TYR A 123 6.30 -2.11 1.83
C TYR A 123 7.50 -2.06 2.77
N ALA A 124 7.25 -1.58 3.99
CA ALA A 124 8.19 -1.68 5.11
C ALA A 124 7.56 -2.58 6.18
N ARG A 125 6.65 -2.03 7.01
CA ARG A 125 5.96 -2.80 8.06
C ARG A 125 5.29 -4.07 7.55
N ALA A 126 4.62 -4.02 6.39
CA ALA A 126 3.93 -5.20 5.82
C ALA A 126 4.87 -6.30 5.30
N LEU A 127 6.19 -6.04 5.22
CA LEU A 127 7.21 -7.05 4.91
C LEU A 127 8.04 -7.45 6.13
N GLN A 128 8.15 -6.58 7.13
CA GLN A 128 9.15 -6.69 8.19
C GLN A 128 8.57 -6.99 9.58
N ASN A 129 7.27 -6.84 9.82
CA ASN A 129 6.70 -6.96 11.17
C ASN A 129 6.90 -8.36 11.75
N SER A 130 6.55 -9.42 11.01
CA SER A 130 6.79 -10.80 11.42
C SER A 130 8.29 -11.10 11.50
N VAL A 131 9.10 -10.54 10.60
CA VAL A 131 10.56 -10.70 10.60
C VAL A 131 11.17 -10.20 11.90
N LEU A 132 10.82 -8.97 12.31
CA LEU A 132 11.34 -8.34 13.52
C LEU A 132 10.88 -9.08 14.79
N LYS A 133 9.63 -9.53 14.83
CA LYS A 133 9.08 -10.32 15.96
C LYS A 133 9.73 -11.69 16.09
N THR A 134 10.04 -12.34 14.98
CA THR A 134 10.76 -13.62 14.98
C THR A 134 12.22 -13.42 15.36
N TRP A 135 12.88 -12.39 14.82
CA TRP A 135 14.30 -12.16 15.06
C TRP A 135 14.61 -11.78 16.52
N GLN A 136 13.86 -10.84 17.10
CA GLN A 136 14.09 -10.33 18.47
C GLN A 136 15.51 -9.77 18.73
N GLY A 137 16.27 -9.45 17.68
CA GLY A 137 17.66 -9.01 17.82
C GLY A 137 18.65 -10.14 18.15
N LYS A 138 18.22 -11.41 18.09
CA LYS A 138 18.96 -12.59 18.53
C LYS A 138 19.59 -13.33 17.34
N PRO A 139 20.91 -13.53 17.28
CA PRO A 139 21.57 -14.23 16.18
C PRO A 139 21.05 -15.66 15.95
N GLU A 140 20.67 -16.36 17.01
CA GLU A 140 20.09 -17.70 16.94
C GLU A 140 18.76 -17.77 16.17
N ASN A 141 18.10 -16.63 15.94
CA ASN A 141 16.84 -16.54 15.20
C ASN A 141 17.00 -16.09 13.74
N TYR A 142 18.23 -15.93 13.22
CA TYR A 142 18.45 -15.42 11.87
C TYR A 142 17.73 -16.25 10.80
N ASP A 143 17.89 -17.57 10.82
CA ASP A 143 17.28 -18.45 9.82
C ASP A 143 15.76 -18.34 9.87
N ALA A 144 15.17 -18.38 11.06
CA ALA A 144 13.72 -18.24 11.24
C ALA A 144 13.20 -16.88 10.74
N ALA A 145 13.92 -15.79 10.99
CA ALA A 145 13.55 -14.46 10.53
C ALA A 145 13.68 -14.31 9.00
N GLN A 146 14.70 -14.90 8.39
CA GLN A 146 14.87 -14.94 6.93
C GLN A 146 13.73 -15.73 6.27
N GLN A 147 13.32 -16.87 6.86
CA GLN A 147 12.17 -17.62 6.36
C GLN A 147 10.87 -16.80 6.45
N ALA A 148 10.68 -16.04 7.53
CA ALA A 148 9.54 -15.14 7.66
C ALA A 148 9.55 -14.05 6.56
N LEU A 149 10.72 -13.49 6.25
CA LEU A 149 10.88 -12.51 5.17
C LEU A 149 10.56 -13.11 3.81
N LEU A 150 11.11 -14.29 3.50
CA LEU A 150 10.85 -15.00 2.25
C LEU A 150 9.37 -15.32 2.08
N LYS A 151 8.69 -15.74 3.16
CA LYS A 151 7.24 -15.97 3.16
C LYS A 151 6.48 -14.71 2.76
N ARG A 152 6.79 -13.55 3.38
CA ARG A 152 6.13 -12.28 3.05
C ARG A 152 6.49 -11.77 1.65
N ALA A 153 7.74 -11.89 1.23
CA ALA A 153 8.18 -11.50 -0.10
C ALA A 153 7.48 -12.33 -1.19
N LYS A 154 7.37 -13.65 -0.99
CA LYS A 154 6.65 -14.55 -1.89
C LYS A 154 5.15 -14.22 -1.94
N ALA A 155 4.51 -14.01 -0.80
CA ALA A 155 3.10 -13.63 -0.74
C ALA A 155 2.81 -12.35 -1.55
N ASN A 156 3.64 -11.31 -1.38
CA ASN A 156 3.49 -10.07 -2.13
C ASN A 156 3.86 -10.20 -3.61
N SER A 157 4.82 -11.08 -3.96
CA SER A 157 5.14 -11.42 -5.35
C SER A 157 3.98 -12.12 -6.05
N ASP A 158 3.31 -13.06 -5.37
CA ASP A 158 2.13 -13.75 -5.89
C ASP A 158 0.93 -12.78 -5.98
N ALA A 159 0.79 -11.84 -5.03
CA ALA A 159 -0.22 -10.79 -5.05
C ALA A 159 -0.02 -9.79 -6.19
N GLN A 160 1.23 -9.45 -6.53
CA GLN A 160 1.54 -8.63 -7.71
C GLN A 160 1.03 -9.29 -9.00
N LYS A 161 0.97 -10.63 -9.05
CA LYS A 161 0.43 -11.39 -10.19
C LYS A 161 -1.08 -11.63 -10.10
N GLY A 162 -1.75 -11.15 -9.05
CA GLY A 162 -3.18 -11.44 -8.80
C GLY A 162 -3.49 -12.90 -8.43
N ALA A 163 -2.46 -13.65 -8.00
CA ALA A 163 -2.51 -15.09 -7.82
C ALA A 163 -2.17 -15.55 -6.37
N TYR A 164 -2.26 -14.65 -5.40
CA TYR A 164 -2.03 -14.99 -4.01
C TYR A 164 -3.23 -15.72 -3.40
N ASP A 165 -2.95 -16.89 -2.79
CA ASP A 165 -3.92 -17.69 -2.03
C ASP A 165 -3.66 -17.53 -0.52
N PRO A 166 -4.61 -16.99 0.25
CA PRO A 166 -4.49 -16.82 1.70
C PRO A 166 -4.77 -18.09 2.52
N SER A 167 -5.09 -19.23 1.90
CA SER A 167 -5.53 -20.47 2.58
C SER A 167 -4.59 -20.95 3.71
N ASN A 168 -3.28 -20.75 3.55
CA ASN A 168 -2.25 -21.15 4.51
C ASN A 168 -1.72 -20.00 5.37
N GLU A 169 -2.44 -18.87 5.46
CA GLU A 169 -1.98 -17.72 6.22
C GLU A 169 -2.27 -17.85 7.73
N SER A 170 -1.34 -17.35 8.55
CA SER A 170 -1.53 -17.31 10.00
C SER A 170 -2.46 -16.17 10.41
N LYS A 171 -3.19 -16.37 11.53
CA LYS A 171 -4.05 -15.32 12.11
C LYS A 171 -3.24 -14.09 12.54
N GLU A 172 -1.97 -14.28 12.91
CA GLU A 172 -1.04 -13.24 13.31
C GLU A 172 -0.76 -12.25 12.18
N ALA A 173 -0.69 -12.71 10.93
CA ALA A 173 -0.45 -11.86 9.76
C ALA A 173 -1.61 -10.87 9.51
N GLY A 174 -2.82 -11.19 9.99
CA GLY A 174 -4.00 -10.34 9.91
C GLY A 174 -4.11 -9.26 10.98
N LYS A 175 -3.21 -9.24 11.98
CA LYS A 175 -3.24 -8.22 13.04
C LYS A 175 -2.81 -6.86 12.48
N GLY A 176 -3.69 -5.87 12.57
CA GLY A 176 -3.43 -4.49 12.15
C GLY A 176 -2.20 -3.90 12.84
N MET A 177 -1.53 -2.96 12.17
CA MET A 177 -0.29 -2.32 12.63
C MET A 177 -0.46 -0.83 12.91
N TYR A 178 -1.72 -0.37 12.99
CA TYR A 178 -2.03 0.99 13.38
C TYR A 178 -1.87 1.16 14.89
N GLU A 179 -1.09 2.16 15.28
CA GLU A 179 -0.94 2.61 16.66
C GLU A 179 -1.36 4.08 16.74
N LYS A 180 -2.33 4.37 17.61
CA LYS A 180 -2.86 5.73 17.76
C LYS A 180 -1.76 6.65 18.32
N GLY A 181 -1.51 7.77 17.65
CA GLY A 181 -0.51 8.75 18.08
C GLY A 181 0.94 8.39 17.71
N TYR A 182 1.17 7.38 16.87
CA TYR A 182 2.50 7.06 16.38
C TYR A 182 3.08 8.21 15.53
N VAL A 183 4.29 8.66 15.85
CA VAL A 183 5.02 9.71 15.10
C VAL A 183 6.19 9.05 14.38
N TYR A 184 6.32 9.30 13.07
CA TYR A 184 7.39 8.77 12.22
C TYR A 184 8.70 9.55 12.35
#